data_AF-A0A4V1AT15-F1
#
_entry.id   AF-A0A4V1AT15-F1
#
_cell.length_a   1.000
_cell.length_b   1.000
_cell.length_c   1.000
_cell.angle_alpha   90.00
_cell.angle_beta   90.00
_cell.angle_gamma   90.00
#
_symmetry.space_group_name_H-M   'P 1'
#
loop_
_entity.id
_entity.type
_entity.pdbx_description
1 polymer ?
#
loop_
_entity_poly.entity_id
_entity_poly.type
_entity_poly.pdbx_seq_one_letter_code
_entity_poly.pdbx_strand_id
1 'polypeptide(L)'
;MTEDAKCKILDILLEKWKKILLGRYPGCEELIELALKSLEALTERFYGYELNDTQFDTAILLEQQYHQRLGELIVADRLLRDGFELSSKDFGPDFKATKNGKTVWFEVVTPNPNDEMVQILEDVQGRLFPKHETNCRENSLALLKMTGL
;
A
#
# COMPACT_ATOMS: atom_id res chain seq x y z
N MET A 1 11.39 17.07 13.06
CA MET A 1 10.35 18.02 12.62
C MET A 1 9.48 18.39 13.80
N THR A 2 8.99 19.64 13.86
CA THR A 2 8.04 20.08 14.90
C THR A 2 6.65 19.50 14.62
N GLU A 3 5.89 19.23 15.68
CA GLU A 3 4.51 18.71 15.64
C GLU A 3 3.59 19.57 14.74
N ASP A 4 3.89 20.87 14.68
CA ASP A 4 3.21 21.89 13.87
C ASP A 4 3.34 21.70 12.34
N ALA A 5 4.41 21.07 11.86
CA ALA A 5 4.62 20.80 10.43
C ALA A 5 3.87 19.54 9.96
N LYS A 6 3.81 18.51 10.81
CA LYS A 6 3.06 17.26 10.55
C LYS A 6 1.57 17.54 10.37
N CYS A 7 1.02 18.41 11.22
CA CYS A 7 -0.38 18.80 11.19
C CYS A 7 -0.77 19.44 9.84
N LYS A 8 0.09 20.31 9.28
CA LYS A 8 -0.20 21.05 8.03
C LYS A 8 -0.28 20.16 6.78
N ILE A 9 0.54 19.11 6.69
CA ILE A 9 0.55 18.23 5.51
C ILE A 9 -0.67 17.31 5.52
N LEU A 10 -1.02 16.79 6.70
CA LEU A 10 -2.19 15.94 6.85
C LEU A 10 -3.47 16.68 6.41
N ASP A 11 -3.63 17.94 6.82
CA ASP A 11 -4.76 18.78 6.37
C ASP A 11 -4.82 18.91 4.84
N ILE A 12 -3.66 19.15 4.19
CA ILE A 12 -3.57 19.24 2.73
C ILE A 12 -3.98 17.92 2.06
N LEU A 13 -3.52 16.79 2.62
CA LEU A 13 -3.84 15.46 2.10
C LEU A 13 -5.31 15.11 2.27
N LEU A 14 -5.91 15.42 3.42
CA LEU A 14 -7.33 15.17 3.68
C LEU A 14 -8.22 15.94 2.71
N GLU A 15 -7.93 17.22 2.45
CA GLU A 15 -8.65 18.00 1.45
C GLU A 15 -8.49 17.43 0.03
N LYS A 16 -7.26 17.02 -0.34
CA LYS A 16 -6.99 16.36 -1.62
C LYS A 16 -7.78 15.07 -1.77
N TRP A 17 -7.76 14.19 -0.77
CA TRP A 17 -8.48 12.91 -0.78
C TRP A 17 -9.99 13.13 -0.80
N LYS A 18 -10.51 14.09 -0.03
CA LYS A 18 -11.93 14.42 -0.01
C LYS A 18 -12.42 14.82 -1.40
N LYS A 19 -11.69 15.70 -2.09
CA LYS A 19 -12.01 16.11 -3.46
C LYS A 19 -12.00 14.94 -4.44
N ILE A 20 -10.99 14.06 -4.35
CA ILE A 20 -10.88 12.88 -5.23
C ILE A 20 -12.05 11.91 -4.98
N LEU A 21 -12.34 11.62 -3.70
CA LEU A 21 -13.37 10.66 -3.31
C LEU A 21 -14.77 11.16 -3.68
N LEU A 22 -15.10 12.43 -3.43
CA LEU A 22 -16.37 13.02 -3.85
C LEU A 22 -16.55 13.00 -5.37
N GLY A 23 -15.47 13.25 -6.12
CA GLY A 23 -15.51 13.20 -7.58
C GLY A 23 -15.71 11.78 -8.14
N ARG A 24 -15.18 10.76 -7.46
CA ARG A 24 -15.29 9.36 -7.91
C ARG A 24 -16.54 8.65 -7.41
N TYR A 25 -17.05 9.02 -6.23
CA TYR A 25 -18.16 8.35 -5.55
C TYR A 25 -19.23 9.38 -5.10
N PRO A 26 -19.91 10.06 -6.04
CA PRO A 26 -20.95 11.02 -5.70
C PRO A 26 -22.11 10.34 -4.94
N GLY A 27 -22.64 10.99 -3.89
CA GLY A 27 -23.74 10.47 -3.08
C GLY A 27 -23.34 9.40 -2.04
N CYS A 28 -22.04 9.23 -1.79
CA CYS A 28 -21.48 8.30 -0.80
C CYS A 28 -20.84 9.02 0.39
N GLU A 29 -21.37 10.18 0.79
CA GLU A 29 -20.73 11.10 1.76
C GLU A 29 -20.37 10.42 3.08
N GLU A 30 -21.26 9.58 3.63
CA GLU A 30 -20.99 8.85 4.88
C GLU A 30 -19.80 7.89 4.75
N LEU A 31 -19.71 7.16 3.62
CA LEU A 31 -18.59 6.26 3.34
C LEU A 31 -17.29 7.03 3.10
N ILE A 32 -17.37 8.20 2.47
CA ILE A 32 -16.22 9.08 2.23
C ILE A 32 -15.66 9.60 3.56
N GLU A 33 -16.52 10.05 4.49
CA GLU A 33 -16.08 10.50 5.81
C GLU A 33 -15.41 9.35 6.61
N LEU A 34 -15.91 8.12 6.51
CA LEU A 34 -15.26 6.95 7.10
C LEU A 34 -13.90 6.62 6.44
N ALA A 35 -13.80 6.77 5.12
CA ALA A 35 -12.56 6.59 4.38
C ALA A 35 -11.52 7.65 4.76
N LEU A 36 -11.93 8.91 4.91
CA LEU A 36 -11.07 10.01 5.33
C LEU A 36 -10.51 9.79 6.74
N LYS A 37 -11.35 9.40 7.71
CA LYS A 37 -10.89 9.03 9.06
C LYS A 37 -9.90 7.86 9.04
N SER A 38 -10.09 6.92 8.13
CA SER A 38 -9.17 5.79 7.98
C SER A 38 -7.82 6.25 7.42
N LEU A 39 -7.83 7.10 6.39
CA LEU A 39 -6.65 7.71 5.77
C LEU A 39 -5.89 8.61 6.75
N GLU A 40 -6.61 9.36 7.59
CA GLU A 40 -6.06 10.16 8.67
C GLU A 40 -5.30 9.27 9.66
N ALA A 41 -5.99 8.30 10.26
CA ALA A 41 -5.42 7.43 11.28
C ALA A 41 -4.22 6.62 10.77
N LEU A 42 -4.22 6.23 9.48
CA LEU A 42 -3.09 5.50 8.89
C LEU A 42 -1.89 6.41 8.60
N THR A 43 -2.13 7.68 8.25
CA THR A 43 -1.07 8.69 8.10
C THR A 43 -0.47 9.05 9.45
N GLU A 44 -1.29 9.24 10.48
CA GLU A 44 -0.82 9.49 11.84
C GLU A 44 0.08 8.35 12.34
N ARG A 45 -0.32 7.08 12.11
CA ARG A 45 0.55 5.93 12.42
C ARG A 45 1.87 5.99 11.66
N PHE A 46 1.84 6.28 10.36
CA PHE A 46 3.04 6.37 9.54
C PHE A 46 4.05 7.39 10.11
N TYR A 47 3.58 8.58 10.49
CA TYR A 47 4.41 9.61 11.14
C TYR A 47 4.77 9.27 12.59
N GLY A 48 3.93 8.53 13.31
CA GLY A 48 4.16 8.10 14.68
C GLY A 48 5.28 7.07 14.80
N TYR A 49 5.46 6.25 13.76
CA TYR A 49 6.57 5.30 13.63
C TYR A 49 7.80 5.89 12.91
N GLU A 50 7.80 7.19 12.61
CA GLU A 50 8.90 7.88 11.91
C GLU A 50 9.28 7.21 10.58
N LEU A 51 8.29 6.69 9.86
CA LEU A 51 8.50 6.02 8.57
C LEU A 51 8.61 7.00 7.40
N ASN A 52 8.32 8.28 7.65
CA ASN A 52 8.46 9.35 6.69
C ASN A 52 9.94 9.73 6.54
N ASP A 53 10.52 9.47 5.36
CA ASP A 53 11.86 9.95 5.02
C ASP A 53 11.88 11.49 4.90
N THR A 54 13.08 12.06 4.77
CA THR A 54 13.25 13.53 4.72
C THR A 54 12.60 14.20 3.50
N GLN A 55 12.26 13.43 2.46
CA GLN A 55 11.66 13.89 1.22
C GLN A 55 10.16 13.60 1.12
N PHE A 56 9.61 12.73 1.98
CA PHE A 56 8.24 12.23 1.91
C PHE A 56 7.21 13.34 1.78
N ASP A 57 7.30 14.33 2.66
CA ASP A 57 6.41 15.48 2.75
C ASP A 57 6.32 16.29 1.44
N THR A 58 7.45 16.48 0.77
CA THR A 58 7.47 17.17 -0.52
C THR A 58 6.99 16.25 -1.64
N ALA A 59 7.45 14.99 -1.64
CA ALA A 59 7.17 14.02 -2.68
C ALA A 59 5.68 13.63 -2.76
N ILE A 60 5.00 13.47 -1.62
CA ILE A 60 3.57 13.10 -1.60
C ILE A 60 2.66 14.23 -2.13
N LEU A 61 3.15 15.46 -2.21
CA LEU A 61 2.39 16.56 -2.81
C LEU A 61 2.59 16.68 -4.33
N LEU A 62 3.63 16.05 -4.88
CA LEU A 62 3.95 16.07 -6.32
C LEU A 62 3.18 15.00 -7.09
N GLU A 63 2.53 15.35 -8.19
CA GLU A 63 1.68 14.42 -8.97
C GLU A 63 2.43 13.15 -9.41
N GLN A 64 3.64 13.31 -9.91
CA GLN A 64 4.49 12.22 -10.41
C GLN A 64 4.95 11.23 -9.33
N GLN A 65 4.92 11.63 -8.05
CA GLN A 65 5.35 10.82 -6.91
C GLN A 65 4.19 10.47 -5.97
N TYR A 66 3.04 11.11 -6.14
CA TYR A 66 1.88 10.97 -5.26
C TYR A 66 1.45 9.52 -5.10
N HIS A 67 1.30 8.79 -6.21
CA HIS A 67 0.84 7.40 -6.16
C HIS A 67 1.86 6.48 -5.49
N GLN A 68 3.15 6.72 -5.74
CA GLN A 68 4.23 5.98 -5.09
C GLN A 68 4.23 6.20 -3.57
N ARG A 69 4.22 7.47 -3.12
CA ARG A 69 4.21 7.81 -1.69
C ARG A 69 2.92 7.38 -0.98
N LEU A 70 1.78 7.45 -1.66
CA LEU A 70 0.53 6.90 -1.14
C LEU A 70 0.59 5.36 -1.02
N GLY A 71 1.23 4.69 -1.98
CA GLY A 71 1.47 3.24 -1.94
C GLY A 71 2.31 2.85 -0.73
N GLU A 72 3.42 3.53 -0.50
CA GLU A 72 4.28 3.35 0.69
C GLU A 72 3.49 3.47 2.00
N LEU A 73 2.69 4.53 2.13
CA LEU A 73 1.84 4.81 3.28
C LEU A 73 0.84 3.66 3.55
N ILE A 74 0.17 3.15 2.51
CA ILE A 74 -0.79 2.04 2.63
C ILE A 74 -0.09 0.71 2.97
N VAL A 75 1.05 0.42 2.33
CA VAL A 75 1.82 -0.81 2.57
C VAL A 75 2.37 -0.83 3.99
N ALA A 76 2.92 0.30 4.46
CA ALA A 76 3.39 0.43 5.83
C ALA A 76 2.29 0.13 6.85
N ASP A 77 1.09 0.72 6.67
CA ASP A 77 -0.03 0.45 7.57
C ASP A 77 -0.40 -1.04 7.60
N ARG A 78 -0.39 -1.70 6.43
CA ARG A 78 -0.69 -3.13 6.34
C ARG A 78 0.34 -3.98 7.08
N LEU A 79 1.63 -3.66 6.94
CA LEU A 79 2.72 -4.36 7.62
C LEU A 79 2.67 -4.13 9.14
N LEU A 80 2.43 -2.89 9.59
CA LEU A 80 2.27 -2.57 11.02
C LEU A 80 1.10 -3.35 11.64
N ARG A 81 -0.06 -3.38 10.97
CA ARG A 81 -1.23 -4.14 11.44
C ARG A 81 -1.01 -5.65 11.45
N ASP A 82 -0.14 -6.17 10.58
CA ASP A 82 0.28 -7.56 10.60
C ASP A 82 1.33 -7.85 11.69
N GLY A 83 1.76 -6.84 12.46
CA GLY A 83 2.70 -7.00 13.57
C GLY A 83 4.16 -7.06 13.14
N PHE A 84 4.50 -6.48 11.99
CA PHE A 84 5.90 -6.20 11.67
C PHE A 84 6.39 -4.96 12.41
N GLU A 85 7.63 -5.02 12.87
CA GLU A 85 8.39 -3.83 13.26
C GLU A 85 9.02 -3.21 12.01
N LEU A 86 8.75 -1.94 11.76
CA LEU A 86 9.21 -1.24 10.57
C LEU A 86 10.25 -0.17 10.89
N SER A 87 11.16 0.06 9.95
CA SER A 87 11.97 1.27 9.88
C SER A 87 12.17 1.68 8.42
N SER A 88 12.19 2.99 8.15
CA SER A 88 12.51 3.57 6.84
C SER A 88 13.79 4.43 6.92
N LYS A 89 14.44 4.66 5.78
CA LYS A 89 15.62 5.52 5.64
C LYS A 89 15.58 6.24 4.31
N ASP A 90 16.27 7.38 4.22
CA ASP A 90 16.41 8.18 2.99
C ASP A 90 17.04 7.44 1.79
N PHE A 91 17.73 6.31 2.03
CA PHE A 91 18.40 5.55 0.97
C PHE A 91 18.24 4.04 1.17
N GLY A 92 17.95 3.35 0.07
CA GLY A 92 17.71 1.91 0.04
C GLY A 92 16.23 1.58 -0.07
N PRO A 93 15.83 0.36 0.30
CA PRO A 93 14.42 -0.06 0.23
C PRO A 93 13.53 0.78 1.14
N ASP A 94 12.29 1.01 0.71
CA ASP A 94 11.30 1.81 1.45
C ASP A 94 11.13 1.36 2.90
N PHE A 95 11.09 0.04 3.13
CA PHE A 95 10.95 -0.50 4.50
C PHE A 95 11.90 -1.66 4.77
N LYS A 96 12.55 -1.59 5.92
CA LYS A 96 13.04 -2.79 6.63
C LYS A 96 11.94 -3.26 7.58
N ALA A 97 11.50 -4.49 7.43
CA ALA A 97 10.46 -5.09 8.26
C ALA A 97 11.00 -6.31 9.01
N THR A 98 10.73 -6.39 10.32
CA THR A 98 11.13 -7.54 11.15
C THR A 98 9.91 -8.15 11.84
N LYS A 99 9.79 -9.47 11.78
CA LYS A 99 8.75 -10.25 12.48
C LYS A 99 9.26 -11.64 12.81
N ASN A 100 9.08 -12.10 14.04
CA ASN A 100 9.51 -13.42 14.50
C ASN A 100 10.98 -13.74 14.20
N GLY A 101 11.87 -12.75 14.40
CA GLY A 101 13.32 -12.89 14.15
C GLY A 101 13.72 -12.95 12.67
N LYS A 102 12.77 -12.80 11.73
CA LYS A 102 13.05 -12.70 10.29
C LYS A 102 12.97 -11.25 9.85
N THR A 103 13.93 -10.84 9.02
CA THR A 103 13.96 -9.50 8.41
C THR A 103 13.72 -9.63 6.91
N VAL A 104 12.82 -8.79 6.40
CA VAL A 104 12.51 -8.64 4.97
C VAL A 104 12.68 -7.17 4.62
N TRP A 105 13.21 -6.90 3.42
CA TRP A 105 13.29 -5.56 2.86
C TRP A 105 12.23 -5.42 1.78
N PHE A 106 11.42 -4.38 1.88
CA PHE A 106 10.34 -4.08 0.95
C PHE A 106 10.72 -2.87 0.12
N GLU A 107 10.67 -3.05 -1.20
CA GLU A 107 10.60 -1.97 -2.19
C GLU A 107 9.14 -1.94 -2.67
N VAL A 108 8.46 -0.82 -2.44
CA VAL A 108 7.12 -0.58 -2.96
C VAL A 108 7.28 -0.08 -4.38
N VAL A 109 6.67 -0.78 -5.32
CA VAL A 109 6.67 -0.37 -6.73
C VAL A 109 5.24 -0.03 -7.10
N THR A 110 4.99 1.25 -7.42
CA THR A 110 3.71 1.71 -7.94
C THR A 110 3.81 1.94 -9.44
N PRO A 111 3.56 0.91 -10.26
CA PRO A 111 3.64 1.02 -11.71
C PRO A 111 2.61 2.01 -12.24
N ASN A 112 2.96 2.72 -13.33
CA ASN A 112 1.93 3.32 -14.15
C ASN A 112 1.08 2.21 -14.76
N PRO A 113 -0.26 2.36 -14.79
CA PRO A 113 -1.11 1.40 -15.47
C PRO A 113 -0.73 1.37 -16.95
N ASN A 114 -0.11 0.27 -17.36
CA ASN A 114 0.09 -0.10 -18.76
C ASN A 114 -0.51 -1.50 -18.96
N ASP A 115 -0.76 -1.86 -20.22
CA ASP A 115 -1.44 -3.11 -20.56
C ASP A 115 -0.71 -4.34 -20.00
N GLU A 116 0.62 -4.27 -19.92
CA GLU A 116 1.48 -5.32 -19.35
C GLU A 116 1.25 -5.49 -17.84
N MET A 117 1.20 -4.40 -17.07
CA MET A 117 0.96 -4.45 -15.63
C MET A 117 -0.46 -4.87 -15.28
N VAL A 118 -1.44 -4.52 -16.12
CA VAL A 118 -2.81 -5.04 -15.97
C VAL A 118 -2.82 -6.56 -16.13
N GLN A 119 -2.15 -7.09 -17.15
CA GLN A 119 -2.03 -8.55 -17.35
C GLN A 119 -1.30 -9.25 -16.20
N ILE A 120 -0.22 -8.65 -15.69
CA ILE A 120 0.53 -9.20 -14.55
C ILE A 120 -0.36 -9.24 -13.29
N LEU A 121 -1.10 -8.16 -13.02
CA LEU A 121 -2.00 -8.09 -11.86
C LEU A 121 -3.14 -9.10 -11.98
N GLU A 122 -3.73 -9.26 -13.17
CA GLU A 122 -4.74 -10.29 -13.45
C GLU A 122 -4.20 -11.71 -13.26
N ASP A 123 -2.98 -11.99 -13.71
CA ASP A 123 -2.32 -13.28 -13.51
C ASP A 123 -2.05 -13.55 -12.02
N VAL A 124 -1.46 -12.58 -11.30
CA VAL A 124 -1.20 -12.70 -9.86
C VAL A 124 -2.50 -12.91 -9.10
N GLN A 125 -3.56 -12.14 -9.41
CA GLN A 125 -4.86 -12.29 -8.80
C GLN A 125 -5.47 -13.67 -9.10
N GLY A 126 -5.34 -14.15 -10.35
CA GLY A 126 -5.79 -15.48 -10.77
C GLY A 126 -5.04 -16.62 -10.09
N ARG A 127 -3.76 -16.45 -9.74
CA ARG A 127 -2.98 -17.45 -9.00
C ARG A 127 -3.28 -17.45 -7.50
N LEU A 128 -3.47 -16.27 -6.90
CA LEU A 128 -3.80 -16.14 -5.48
C LEU A 128 -5.26 -16.51 -5.17
N PHE A 129 -6.16 -16.21 -6.10
CA PHE A 129 -7.60 -16.46 -5.99
C PHE A 129 -8.12 -17.18 -7.25
N PRO A 130 -7.66 -18.42 -7.51
CA PRO A 130 -8.06 -19.14 -8.69
C PRO A 130 -9.56 -19.42 -8.69
N LYS A 131 -10.18 -19.26 -9.87
CA LYS A 131 -11.54 -19.77 -10.10
C LYS A 131 -11.56 -21.27 -9.80
N HIS A 132 -12.71 -21.78 -9.36
CA HIS A 132 -12.86 -23.18 -8.93
C HIS A 132 -12.27 -24.18 -9.93
N GLU A 133 -12.54 -24.01 -11.23
CA GLU A 133 -12.02 -24.86 -12.30
C GLU A 133 -10.49 -24.82 -12.42
N THR A 134 -9.89 -23.62 -12.34
CA THR A 134 -8.44 -23.44 -12.35
C THR A 134 -7.80 -24.11 -11.13
N ASN A 135 -8.41 -23.97 -9.96
CA ASN A 135 -7.92 -24.60 -8.73
C ASN A 135 -7.96 -26.14 -8.83
N CYS A 136 -9.04 -26.71 -9.36
CA CYS A 136 -9.13 -28.16 -9.59
C CYS A 136 -8.04 -28.65 -10.54
N ARG A 137 -7.78 -27.91 -11.64
CA ARG A 137 -6.72 -28.24 -12.60
C ARG A 137 -5.33 -28.18 -11.96
N GLU A 138 -5.01 -27.09 -11.27
CA GLU A 138 -3.69 -26.91 -10.65
C GLU A 138 -3.43 -27.93 -9.53
N ASN A 139 -4.43 -28.23 -8.70
CA ASN A 139 -4.31 -29.31 -7.70
C ASN A 139 -4.10 -30.68 -8.35
N SER A 140 -4.79 -30.97 -9.45
CA SER A 140 -4.60 -32.22 -10.19
C SER A 140 -3.20 -32.32 -10.79
N LEU A 141 -2.68 -31.23 -11.36
CA LEU A 141 -1.32 -31.15 -11.90
C LEU A 141 -0.26 -31.29 -10.80
N ALA A 142 -0.47 -30.68 -9.64
CA ALA A 142 0.41 -30.82 -8.49
C ALA A 142 0.43 -32.27 -7.98
N LEU A 143 -0.74 -32.92 -7.89
CA LEU A 143 -0.86 -34.32 -7.53
C LEU A 143 -0.14 -35.23 -8.53
N LEU A 144 -0.29 -35.01 -9.83
CA LEU A 144 0.41 -35.78 -10.87
C LEU A 144 1.93 -35.63 -10.74
N LYS A 145 2.43 -34.40 -10.57
CA LYS A 145 3.87 -34.13 -10.35
C LYS A 145 4.40 -34.81 -9.09
N MET A 146 3.62 -34.85 -8.01
CA MET A 146 4.00 -35.50 -6.76
C MET A 146 3.95 -37.04 -6.83
N THR A 147 3.08 -37.58 -7.68
CA THR A 147 2.88 -39.03 -7.83
C THR A 147 3.71 -39.65 -8.96
N GLY A 148 4.42 -38.83 -9.74
CA GLY A 148 5.40 -39.30 -10.72
C GLY A 148 4.80 -39.84 -12.02
N LEU A 149 3.60 -39.38 -12.39
CA LEU A 149 2.97 -39.64 -13.69
C LEU A 149 3.21 -38.49 -14.67
#